data_AF-A0A842VTA7-F1
#
_entry.id   AF-A0A842VTA7-F1
#
_cell.length_a   1.000
_cell.length_b   1.000
_cell.length_c   1.000
_cell.angle_alpha   90.00
_cell.angle_beta   90.00
_cell.angle_gamma   90.00
#
_symmetry.space_group_name_H-M   'P 1'
#
loop_
_entity.id
_entity.type
_entity.pdbx_description
1 polymer ?
#
loop_
_entity_poly.entity_id
_entity_poly.type
_entity_poly.pdbx_seq_one_letter_code
_entity_poly.pdbx_strand_id
1 'polypeptide(L)'
;MQVNLKKRKKNEQEEISDLYNEIGNRYIPRPKANLPYVAVTLGLIHPKYYKVIKACDGKKDIISIAKEIMMSITLVKKRIERLARTRLIYLQREE
;
A
#
# COMPACT_ATOMS: atom_id res chain seq x y z
N MET A 1 12.87 33.91 -12.19
CA MET A 1 13.13 32.45 -12.17
C MET A 1 11.88 31.70 -12.61
N GLN A 2 11.80 31.23 -13.87
CA GLN A 2 10.73 30.34 -14.32
C GLN A 2 11.12 28.89 -14.02
N VAL A 3 10.68 28.36 -12.89
CA VAL A 3 10.96 26.96 -12.53
C VAL A 3 9.89 26.05 -13.14
N ASN A 4 10.13 25.64 -14.39
CA ASN A 4 9.84 24.32 -14.96
C ASN A 4 8.50 23.61 -14.60
N LEU A 5 7.36 24.22 -14.96
CA LEU A 5 6.04 23.55 -14.95
C LEU A 5 5.98 22.31 -15.87
N LYS A 6 6.81 22.25 -16.92
CA LYS A 6 6.85 21.13 -17.86
C LYS A 6 7.44 19.83 -17.28
N LYS A 7 8.33 19.91 -16.28
CA LYS A 7 8.92 18.71 -15.66
C LYS A 7 7.94 17.98 -14.73
N ARG A 8 7.00 18.70 -14.09
CA ARG A 8 6.01 18.09 -13.18
C ARG A 8 5.02 17.18 -13.92
N LYS A 9 4.57 17.56 -15.11
CA LYS A 9 3.57 16.79 -15.88
C LYS A 9 4.06 15.42 -16.37
N LYS A 10 5.38 15.27 -16.62
CA LYS A 10 5.94 13.96 -17.04
C LYS A 10 5.95 12.93 -15.91
N ASN A 11 6.25 13.36 -14.67
CA ASN A 11 6.24 12.46 -13.51
C ASN A 11 4.84 11.93 -13.18
N GLU A 12 3.78 12.73 -13.33
CA GLU A 12 2.41 12.28 -13.04
C GLU A 12 1.92 11.19 -14.02
N GLN A 13 2.36 11.21 -15.28
CA GLN A 13 1.97 10.19 -16.26
C GLN A 13 2.69 8.85 -16.06
N GLU A 14 3.97 8.88 -15.65
CA GLU A 14 4.70 7.65 -15.27
C GLU A 14 4.12 7.01 -14.01
N GLU A 15 3.77 7.80 -12.97
CA GLU A 15 3.15 7.28 -11.74
C GLU A 15 1.81 6.57 -11.99
N ILE A 16 1.02 7.03 -12.96
CA ILE A 16 -0.27 6.39 -13.29
C ILE A 16 -0.02 5.06 -14.00
N SER A 17 0.90 5.02 -14.97
CA SER A 17 1.24 3.79 -15.71
C SER A 17 1.73 2.68 -14.77
N ASP A 18 2.55 3.01 -13.78
CA ASP A 18 3.01 2.07 -12.76
C ASP A 18 1.90 1.54 -11.85
N LEU A 19 0.86 2.35 -11.58
CA LEU A 19 -0.29 1.93 -10.78
C LEU A 19 -1.20 0.95 -11.54
N TYR A 20 -1.33 1.09 -12.87
CA TYR A 20 -2.09 0.17 -13.69
C TYR A 20 -1.40 -1.20 -13.87
N ASN A 21 -0.06 -1.24 -13.86
CA ASN A 21 0.70 -2.49 -13.91
C ASN A 21 0.55 -3.35 -12.65
N GLU A 22 0.08 -2.78 -11.53
CA GLU A 22 -0.08 -3.48 -10.25
C GLU A 22 -1.52 -3.97 -10.00
N ILE A 23 -2.42 -3.89 -10.99
CA ILE A 23 -3.82 -4.35 -10.88
C ILE A 23 -3.93 -5.87 -10.60
N GLY A 24 -2.86 -6.64 -10.79
CA GLY A 24 -2.78 -8.06 -10.40
C GLY A 24 -2.07 -8.32 -9.06
N ASN A 25 -1.46 -7.32 -8.43
CA ASN A 25 -0.66 -7.54 -7.23
C ASN A 25 -1.55 -7.67 -5.99
N ARG A 26 -1.72 -8.91 -5.53
CA ARG A 26 -2.46 -9.22 -4.30
C ARG A 26 -1.47 -9.37 -3.14
N TYR A 27 -1.79 -8.73 -2.02
CA TYR A 27 -0.93 -8.78 -0.83
C TYR A 27 -1.63 -9.52 0.31
N ILE A 28 -0.88 -10.38 0.98
CA ILE A 28 -1.33 -11.11 2.17
C ILE A 28 -0.46 -10.70 3.36
N PRO A 29 -1.05 -10.46 4.55
CA PRO A 29 -0.31 -10.39 5.79
C PRO A 29 0.38 -11.73 6.07
N ARG A 30 1.64 -11.68 6.51
CA ARG A 30 2.27 -12.92 6.97
C ARG A 30 1.47 -13.51 8.13
N PRO A 31 1.42 -14.84 8.30
CA PRO A 31 0.75 -15.47 9.45
C PRO A 31 1.24 -14.93 10.80
N LYS A 32 2.54 -14.59 10.88
CA LYS A 32 3.16 -13.93 12.05
C LYS A 32 2.85 -12.43 12.20
N ALA A 33 2.28 -11.80 11.17
CA ALA A 33 1.90 -10.40 11.14
C ALA A 33 0.42 -10.19 11.53
N ASN A 34 -0.24 -11.21 12.08
CA ASN A 34 -1.56 -11.08 12.70
C ASN A 34 -1.39 -10.25 13.98
N LEU A 35 -1.27 -8.94 13.78
CA LEU A 35 -0.93 -7.98 14.79
C LEU A 35 -2.16 -7.74 15.66
N PRO A 36 -2.09 -8.02 16.97
CA PRO A 36 -3.21 -7.72 17.85
C PRO A 36 -3.43 -6.20 17.86
N TYR A 37 -4.70 -5.78 17.96
CA TYR A 37 -5.07 -4.36 18.10
C TYR A 37 -4.31 -3.67 19.24
N VAL A 38 -3.95 -4.45 20.27
CA VAL A 38 -3.08 -4.04 21.39
C VAL A 38 -1.77 -3.40 20.92
N ALA A 39 -1.14 -3.87 19.84
CA ALA A 39 0.09 -3.27 19.30
C ALA A 39 -0.11 -1.83 18.78
N VAL A 40 -1.33 -1.50 18.33
CA VAL A 40 -1.71 -0.14 17.95
C VAL A 40 -1.93 0.72 19.19
N THR A 41 -2.62 0.19 20.20
CA THR A 41 -2.87 0.86 21.48
C THR A 41 -1.57 1.18 22.22
N LEU A 42 -0.58 0.29 22.16
CA LEU A 42 0.75 0.46 22.74
C LEU A 42 1.66 1.41 21.94
N GLY A 43 1.19 1.96 20.81
CA GLY A 43 1.98 2.88 19.98
C GLY A 43 3.09 2.22 19.15
N LEU A 44 3.17 0.89 19.13
CA LEU A 44 4.18 0.15 18.37
C LEU A 44 3.93 0.21 16.86
N ILE A 45 2.67 0.38 16.47
CA ILE A 45 2.26 0.50 15.06
C ILE A 45 1.29 1.66 14.92
N HIS A 46 1.59 2.56 13.98
CA HIS A 46 0.68 3.64 13.67
C HIS A 46 -0.63 3.08 13.06
N PRO A 47 -1.82 3.51 13.56
CA PRO A 47 -3.13 3.01 13.13
C PRO A 47 -3.36 2.94 11.61
N LYS A 48 -2.72 3.86 10.89
CA LYS A 48 -2.75 4.00 9.44
C LYS A 48 -2.11 2.80 8.71
N TYR A 49 -1.07 2.19 9.28
CA TYR A 49 -0.47 0.96 8.74
C TYR A 49 -1.30 -0.26 9.12
N TYR A 50 -1.83 -0.29 10.35
CA TYR A 50 -2.71 -1.37 10.79
C TYR A 50 -3.94 -1.55 9.89
N LYS A 51 -4.59 -0.44 9.49
CA LYS A 51 -5.71 -0.49 8.53
C LYS A 51 -5.32 -1.12 7.19
N VAL A 52 -4.12 -0.81 6.68
CA VAL A 52 -3.61 -1.39 5.42
C VAL A 52 -3.35 -2.88 5.59
N ILE A 53 -2.67 -3.30 6.66
CA ILE A 53 -2.39 -4.71 6.96
C ILE A 53 -3.70 -5.52 7.04
N LYS A 54 -4.72 -4.98 7.72
CA LYS A 54 -6.03 -5.63 7.87
C LYS A 54 -6.80 -5.72 6.54
N ALA A 55 -6.63 -4.73 5.66
CA ALA A 55 -7.27 -4.71 4.35
C ALA A 55 -6.56 -5.61 3.32
N CYS A 56 -5.28 -5.94 3.54
CA CYS A 56 -4.59 -6.99 2.79
C CYS A 56 -5.18 -8.35 3.18
N ASP A 57 -5.94 -8.98 2.30
CA ASP A 57 -6.58 -10.29 2.52
C ASP A 57 -6.20 -11.32 1.44
N GLY A 58 -5.30 -10.97 0.52
CA GLY A 58 -4.96 -11.78 -0.65
C GLY A 58 -6.01 -11.80 -1.76
N LYS A 59 -7.15 -11.12 -1.57
CA LYS A 59 -8.23 -11.05 -2.56
C LYS A 59 -8.31 -9.68 -3.21
N LYS A 60 -8.04 -8.63 -2.44
CA LYS A 60 -8.12 -7.23 -2.87
C LYS A 60 -6.81 -6.75 -3.47
N ASP A 61 -6.92 -5.97 -4.55
CA ASP A 61 -5.83 -5.21 -5.15
C ASP A 61 -5.62 -3.88 -4.38
N ILE A 62 -4.54 -3.17 -4.73
CA ILE A 62 -4.18 -1.89 -4.10
C ILE A 62 -5.32 -0.87 -4.24
N ILE A 63 -6.02 -0.86 -5.38
CA ILE A 63 -7.12 0.07 -5.65
C ILE A 63 -8.32 -0.21 -4.75
N SER A 64 -8.71 -1.48 -4.60
CA SER A 64 -9.81 -1.87 -3.71
C SER A 64 -9.48 -1.56 -2.25
N ILE A 65 -8.24 -1.84 -1.82
CA ILE A 65 -7.76 -1.48 -0.48
C ILE A 65 -7.87 0.03 -0.27
N ALA A 66 -7.43 0.84 -1.24
CA ALA A 66 -7.48 2.29 -1.17
C ALA A 66 -8.91 2.84 -1.06
N LYS A 67 -9.86 2.25 -1.80
CA LYS A 67 -11.29 2.58 -1.69
C LYS A 67 -11.85 2.24 -0.32
N GLU A 68 -11.57 1.05 0.20
CA GLU A 68 -12.07 0.58 1.50
C GLU A 68 -11.60 1.46 2.67
N ILE A 69 -10.33 1.86 2.67
CA ILE A 69 -9.75 2.66 3.77
C ILE A 69 -9.84 4.17 3.51
N MET A 70 -10.53 4.60 2.43
CA MET A 70 -10.70 5.98 1.99
C MET A 70 -9.37 6.75 1.95
N MET A 71 -8.42 6.24 1.16
CA MET A 71 -7.05 6.78 1.09
C MET A 71 -6.54 6.82 -0.35
N SER A 72 -5.64 7.75 -0.65
CA SER A 72 -5.07 7.81 -1.99
C SER A 72 -4.26 6.55 -2.31
N ILE A 73 -4.41 6.05 -3.54
CA ILE A 73 -3.75 4.83 -4.03
C ILE A 73 -2.23 4.96 -3.85
N THR A 74 -1.64 6.11 -4.18
CA THR A 74 -0.21 6.41 -4.00
C THR A 74 0.25 6.27 -2.55
N LEU A 75 -0.58 6.70 -1.59
CA LEU A 75 -0.26 6.59 -0.17
C LEU A 75 -0.39 5.15 0.33
N VAL A 76 -1.38 4.42 -0.17
CA VAL A 76 -1.53 2.98 0.11
C VAL A 76 -0.32 2.20 -0.41
N LYS A 77 0.09 2.45 -1.66
CA LYS A 77 1.28 1.85 -2.27
C LYS A 77 2.53 2.06 -1.42
N LYS A 78 2.84 3.32 -1.05
CA LYS A 78 3.98 3.63 -0.17
C LYS A 78 3.94 2.87 1.16
N ARG A 79 2.75 2.62 1.71
CA ARG A 79 2.62 1.85 2.95
C ARG A 79 2.78 0.36 2.73
N ILE A 80 2.19 -0.18 1.68
CA ILE A 80 2.37 -1.58 1.26
C ILE A 80 3.85 -1.88 1.04
N GLU A 81 4.57 -1.04 0.30
CA GLU A 81 6.01 -1.19 0.10
C GLU A 81 6.79 -1.19 1.42
N ARG A 82 6.46 -0.28 2.34
CA ARG A 82 7.10 -0.24 3.66
C ARG A 82 6.80 -1.50 4.47
N LEU A 83 5.56 -1.97 4.45
CA LEU A 83 5.12 -3.20 5.14
C LEU A 83 5.77 -4.45 4.55
N ALA A 84 5.98 -4.49 3.24
CA ALA A 84 6.68 -5.56 2.53
C ALA A 84 8.17 -5.57 2.93
N ARG A 85 8.82 -4.40 3.00
CA ARG A 85 10.21 -4.28 3.48
C ARG A 85 10.36 -4.75 4.92
N THR A 86 9.40 -4.45 5.79
CA THR A 86 9.37 -4.95 7.18
C THR A 86 8.90 -6.39 7.30
N ARG A 87 8.68 -7.09 6.18
CA ARG A 87 8.22 -8.49 6.11
C ARG A 87 6.88 -8.73 6.81
N LEU A 88 6.05 -7.71 6.98
CA LEU A 88 4.72 -7.84 7.58
C LEU A 88 3.69 -8.33 6.55
N ILE A 89 3.89 -8.01 5.28
CA ILE A 89 3.07 -8.50 4.18
C ILE A 89 3.97 -9.11 3.10
N TYR A 90 3.42 -9.94 2.23
CA TYR A 90 4.10 -10.46 1.05
C TYR A 90 3.18 -10.42 -0.17
N LEU A 91 3.79 -10.33 -1.35
CA LEU A 91 3.08 -10.42 -2.62
C LEU A 91 2.71 -11.88 -2.88
N GLN A 92 1.41 -12.15 -3.06
CA GLN A 92 0.91 -13.41 -3.55
C GLN A 92 0.99 -13.38 -5.07
N ARG A 93 1.77 -14.29 -5.66
CA ARG A 93 1.75 -14.56 -7.10
C ARG A 93 0.79 -15.72 -7.33
N GLU A 94 -0.22 -15.52 -8.18
CA GLU A 94 -1.00 -16.64 -8.71
C GLU A 94 -0.04 -17.45 -9.61
N GLU A 95 0.19 -18.71 -9.24
CA GLU A 95 0.78 -19.75 -10.10
C GLU A 95 -0.27 -20.28 -11.08
#